data_AF-A0A1F8J152-F1
#
_entry.id   AF-A0A1F8J152-F1
#
_cell.length_a   1.000
_cell.length_b   1.000
_cell.length_c   1.000
_cell.angle_alpha   90.00
_cell.angle_beta   90.00
_cell.angle_gamma   90.00
#
_symmetry.space_group_name_H-M   'P 1'
#
loop_
_entity.id
_entity.type
_entity.pdbx_description
1 polymer ?
#
loop_
_entity_poly.entity_id
_entity_poly.type
_entity_poly.pdbx_seq_one_letter_code
_entity_poly.pdbx_strand_id
1 'polypeptide(L)'
;MLFNFLFLASLLAYPGYFEPWGTDASLQKPPRLEEKKEISLAEKIADLCIQFHQEVISPVDGPRSHYRPSSSQYMQQAIHNYGFLRGFIMGCDRLLRENDEEWIYPTVLFEGRTLKYDPACMHKSKRFKQ
;
A
#
# COMPACT_ATOMS: atom_id res chain seq x y z
N MET A 1 14.19 -39.32 -58.70
CA MET A 1 15.18 -38.31 -58.24
C MET A 1 14.58 -36.93 -57.94
N LEU A 2 13.45 -36.51 -58.56
CA LEU A 2 12.78 -35.23 -58.23
C LEU A 2 12.21 -35.14 -56.80
N PHE A 3 11.81 -36.25 -56.18
CA PHE A 3 11.13 -36.25 -54.88
C PHE A 3 12.05 -35.82 -53.71
N ASN A 4 13.34 -36.16 -53.77
CA ASN A 4 14.32 -35.74 -52.76
C ASN A 4 14.65 -34.25 -52.85
N PHE A 5 14.47 -33.62 -54.01
CA PHE A 5 14.77 -32.21 -54.21
C PHE A 5 13.67 -31.30 -53.62
N LEU A 6 12.41 -31.71 -53.76
CA LEU A 6 11.26 -31.02 -53.14
C LEU A 6 11.33 -31.10 -51.61
N PHE A 7 11.77 -32.23 -51.07
CA PHE A 7 11.90 -32.40 -49.62
C PHE A 7 13.06 -31.56 -49.04
N LEU A 8 14.18 -31.46 -49.76
CA LEU A 8 15.32 -30.64 -49.34
C LEU A 8 15.02 -29.13 -49.41
N ALA A 9 14.23 -28.69 -50.40
CA ALA A 9 13.78 -27.30 -50.51
C ALA A 9 12.83 -26.90 -49.36
N SER A 10 11.98 -27.82 -48.89
CA SER A 10 11.10 -27.58 -47.74
C SER A 10 11.85 -27.44 -46.42
N LEU A 11 13.01 -28.11 -46.26
CA LEU A 11 13.82 -28.02 -45.05
C LEU A 11 14.67 -26.73 -44.99
N LEU A 12 14.95 -26.12 -46.14
CA LEU A 12 15.65 -24.83 -46.23
C LEU A 12 14.70 -23.63 -46.21
N ALA A 13 13.38 -23.85 -46.31
CA ALA A 13 12.38 -22.82 -46.14
C ALA A 13 12.20 -22.50 -44.65
N TYR A 14 13.13 -21.71 -44.08
CA TYR A 14 12.90 -21.07 -42.80
C TYR A 14 11.70 -20.12 -42.98
N PRO A 15 10.56 -20.33 -42.29
CA PRO A 15 9.53 -19.32 -42.30
C PRO A 15 10.15 -18.08 -41.68
N GLY A 16 10.25 -16.99 -42.45
CA GLY A 16 10.58 -15.65 -41.95
C GLY A 16 9.43 -15.14 -41.09
N TYR A 17 9.09 -15.88 -40.04
CA TYR A 17 8.09 -15.51 -39.06
C TYR A 17 8.68 -14.38 -38.23
N PHE A 18 8.42 -13.16 -38.70
CA PHE A 18 8.68 -11.93 -37.98
C PHE A 18 7.45 -11.64 -37.14
N GLU A 19 7.61 -11.61 -35.82
CA GLU A 19 6.54 -11.20 -34.91
C GLU A 19 6.15 -9.74 -35.24
N PRO A 20 4.89 -9.43 -35.59
CA PRO A 20 4.51 -8.10 -36.06
C PRO A 20 4.54 -7.02 -34.96
N TRP A 21 4.78 -7.40 -33.70
CA TRP A 21 4.79 -6.51 -32.53
C TRP A 21 6.18 -6.24 -31.96
N GLY A 22 7.25 -6.46 -32.73
CA GLY A 22 8.60 -5.92 -32.46
C GLY A 22 9.27 -6.38 -31.17
N THR A 23 10.61 -6.30 -31.14
CA THR A 23 11.45 -6.58 -29.96
C THR A 23 11.01 -5.77 -28.72
N ASP A 24 10.27 -4.69 -28.92
CA ASP A 24 9.72 -3.80 -27.90
C ASP A 24 8.75 -4.49 -26.94
N ALA A 25 8.13 -5.61 -27.34
CA ALA A 25 7.30 -6.42 -26.45
C ALA A 25 8.11 -6.97 -25.24
N SER A 26 9.39 -7.26 -25.43
CA SER A 26 10.31 -7.68 -24.36
C SER A 26 10.83 -6.53 -23.49
N LEU A 27 10.70 -5.27 -23.95
CA LEU A 27 11.10 -4.08 -23.19
C LEU A 27 10.07 -3.66 -22.14
N GLN A 28 8.84 -4.19 -22.22
CA GLN A 28 7.86 -4.00 -21.17
C GLN A 28 8.35 -4.76 -19.93
N LYS A 29 8.90 -4.00 -18.97
CA LYS A 29 9.18 -4.52 -17.63
C LYS A 29 7.90 -5.20 -17.15
N PRO A 30 7.91 -6.49 -16.76
CA PRO A 30 6.71 -7.15 -16.28
C PRO A 30 6.07 -6.25 -15.21
N PRO A 31 4.73 -6.13 -15.16
CA PRO A 31 4.07 -5.32 -14.15
C PRO A 31 4.72 -5.69 -12.83
N ARG A 32 5.32 -4.69 -12.17
CA ARG A 32 6.07 -4.92 -10.93
C ARG A 32 5.13 -5.69 -10.03
N LEU A 33 5.39 -6.98 -9.86
CA LEU A 33 4.66 -7.79 -8.91
C LEU A 33 4.99 -7.12 -7.59
N GLU A 34 4.01 -6.40 -7.03
CA GLU A 34 4.16 -5.83 -5.71
C GLU A 34 4.41 -7.04 -4.81
N GLU A 35 5.67 -7.23 -4.39
CA GLU A 35 6.05 -8.32 -3.52
C GLU A 35 5.18 -8.19 -2.27
N LYS A 36 4.25 -9.13 -2.10
CA LYS A 36 3.39 -9.16 -0.93
C LYS A 36 4.32 -9.34 0.27
N LYS A 37 4.51 -8.26 1.03
CA LYS A 37 5.30 -8.30 2.25
C LYS A 37 4.64 -9.30 3.19
N GLU A 38 5.37 -10.36 3.53
CA GLU A 38 4.92 -11.34 4.49
C GLU A 38 4.70 -10.66 5.84
N ILE A 39 3.48 -10.71 6.34
CA ILE A 39 3.08 -10.06 7.59
C ILE A 39 3.71 -10.84 8.74
N SER A 40 4.53 -10.16 9.55
CA SER A 40 5.18 -10.79 10.71
C SER A 40 4.16 -11.21 11.77
N LEU A 41 4.49 -12.21 12.60
CA LEU A 41 3.62 -12.65 13.70
C LEU A 41 3.33 -11.49 14.68
N ALA A 42 4.31 -10.60 14.89
CA ALA A 42 4.14 -9.41 15.71
C ALA A 42 3.12 -8.43 15.12
N GLU A 43 3.14 -8.21 13.80
CA GLU A 43 2.13 -7.37 13.12
C GLU A 43 0.73 -7.95 13.29
N LYS A 44 0.56 -9.27 13.15
CA LYS A 44 -0.75 -9.93 13.35
C LYS A 44 -1.28 -9.78 14.78
N ILE A 45 -0.41 -9.98 15.78
CA ILE A 45 -0.78 -9.80 17.19
C ILE A 45 -1.15 -8.34 17.44
N ALA A 46 -0.37 -7.41 16.91
CA ALA A 46 -0.65 -5.98 17.06
C ALA A 46 -1.99 -5.60 16.41
N ASP A 47 -2.27 -6.08 15.21
CA ASP A 47 -3.56 -5.88 14.54
C ASP A 47 -4.72 -6.42 15.37
N LEU A 48 -4.58 -7.63 15.93
CA LEU A 48 -5.59 -8.21 16.81
C LEU A 48 -5.84 -7.34 18.05
N CYS A 49 -4.77 -6.87 18.70
CA CYS A 49 -4.88 -5.96 19.86
C CYS A 49 -5.56 -4.63 19.49
N ILE A 50 -5.21 -4.06 18.33
CA ILE A 50 -5.81 -2.81 17.85
C ILE A 50 -7.28 -3.00 17.51
N GLN A 51 -7.64 -4.09 16.82
CA GLN A 51 -9.02 -4.43 16.50
C GLN A 51 -9.84 -4.67 17.78
N PHE A 52 -9.31 -5.43 18.74
CA PHE A 52 -9.94 -5.61 20.04
C PHE A 52 -10.20 -4.27 20.73
N HIS A 53 -9.23 -3.36 20.73
CA HIS A 53 -9.43 -2.02 21.25
C HIS A 53 -10.52 -1.25 20.47
N GLN A 54 -10.53 -1.31 19.14
CA GLN A 54 -11.51 -0.60 18.29
C GLN A 54 -12.94 -1.16 18.45
N GLU A 55 -13.09 -2.47 18.62
CA GLU A 55 -14.40 -3.13 18.66
C GLU A 55 -14.98 -3.24 20.07
N VAL A 56 -14.14 -3.38 21.10
CA VAL A 56 -14.60 -3.61 22.49
C VAL A 56 -14.49 -2.35 23.33
N ILE A 57 -13.36 -1.64 23.26
CA ILE A 57 -13.07 -0.51 24.14
C ILE A 57 -13.63 0.80 23.55
N SER A 58 -13.35 1.06 22.28
CA SER A 58 -13.71 2.32 21.62
C SER A 58 -15.22 2.62 21.59
N PRO A 59 -16.14 1.65 21.42
CA PRO A 59 -17.57 1.96 21.42
C PRO A 59 -18.09 2.41 22.79
N VAL A 60 -17.48 1.90 23.87
CA VAL A 60 -17.81 2.30 25.25
C VAL A 60 -17.31 3.71 25.53
N ASP A 61 -16.15 4.07 24.97
CA ASP A 61 -15.46 5.32 25.28
C ASP A 61 -15.87 6.50 24.37
N GLY A 62 -16.52 6.21 23.24
CA GLY A 62 -17.01 7.18 22.27
C GLY A 62 -15.92 7.80 21.39
N PRO A 63 -16.28 8.71 20.47
CA PRO A 63 -15.34 9.33 19.54
C PRO A 63 -14.48 10.40 20.25
N ARG A 64 -13.35 9.99 20.84
CA ARG A 64 -12.41 10.89 21.53
C ARG A 64 -11.31 11.50 20.67
N SER A 65 -10.99 10.89 19.53
CA SER A 65 -9.86 11.32 18.70
C SER A 65 -10.14 12.65 18.00
N HIS A 66 -9.31 13.66 18.26
CA HIS A 66 -9.28 14.93 17.53
C HIS A 66 -8.55 14.85 16.18
N TYR A 67 -8.09 13.66 15.84
CA TYR A 67 -7.26 13.36 14.70
C TYR A 67 -7.99 12.53 13.63
N ARG A 68 -7.61 12.74 12.37
CA ARG A 68 -8.06 11.96 11.20
C ARG A 68 -6.83 11.46 10.39
N PRO A 69 -6.68 10.14 10.14
CA PRO A 69 -7.42 9.03 10.75
C PRO A 69 -7.29 9.02 12.29
N SER A 70 -8.12 8.21 12.97
CA SER A 70 -8.04 8.08 14.44
C SER A 70 -6.67 7.51 14.85
N SER A 71 -6.22 7.79 16.07
CA SER A 71 -4.88 7.37 16.53
C SER A 71 -4.68 5.85 16.53
N SER A 72 -5.72 5.05 16.81
CA SER A 72 -5.67 3.59 16.67
C SER A 72 -5.55 3.14 15.21
N GLN A 73 -6.30 3.78 14.30
CA GLN A 73 -6.21 3.51 12.87
C GLN A 73 -4.87 3.95 12.27
N TYR A 74 -4.32 5.07 12.74
CA TYR A 74 -2.98 5.51 12.39
C TYR A 74 -1.92 4.48 12.80
N MET A 75 -1.98 3.98 14.03
CA MET A 75 -1.03 2.97 14.52
C MET A 75 -1.10 1.69 13.68
N GLN A 76 -2.31 1.22 13.34
CA GLN A 76 -2.51 0.08 12.45
C GLN A 76 -1.88 0.31 11.07
N GLN A 77 -2.16 1.46 10.46
CA GLN A 77 -1.57 1.83 9.17
C GLN A 77 -0.04 1.95 9.25
N ALA A 78 0.49 2.51 10.33
CA ALA A 78 1.93 2.67 10.53
C ALA A 78 2.62 1.30 10.66
N ILE A 79 2.02 0.37 11.40
CA ILE A 79 2.51 -1.01 11.54
C ILE A 79 2.50 -1.73 10.19
N HIS A 80 1.40 -1.65 9.44
CA HIS A 80 1.29 -2.28 8.12
C HIS A 80 2.31 -1.72 7.12
N ASN A 81 2.52 -0.39 7.11
CA ASN A 81 3.40 0.26 6.15
C ASN A 81 4.90 0.15 6.52
N TYR A 82 5.23 0.24 7.81
CA TYR A 82 6.61 0.37 8.28
C TYR A 82 7.12 -0.82 9.11
N GLY A 83 6.26 -1.81 9.38
CA GLY A 83 6.53 -2.94 10.28
C GLY A 83 6.23 -2.61 11.74
N PHE A 84 6.13 -3.64 12.58
CA PHE A 84 5.72 -3.52 13.99
C PHE A 84 6.51 -2.47 14.77
N LEU A 85 7.84 -2.57 14.83
CA LEU A 85 8.66 -1.68 15.68
C LEU A 85 8.53 -0.20 15.29
N ARG A 86 8.72 0.09 13.99
CA ARG A 86 8.66 1.48 13.50
C ARG A 86 7.23 2.02 13.57
N GLY A 87 6.24 1.21 13.21
CA GLY A 87 4.83 1.59 13.30
C GLY A 87 4.38 1.85 14.75
N PHE A 88 4.83 1.03 15.69
CA PHE A 88 4.55 1.19 17.11
C PHE A 88 5.16 2.49 17.66
N ILE A 89 6.45 2.77 17.36
CA ILE A 89 7.10 4.02 17.77
C ILE A 89 6.37 5.24 17.20
N MET A 90 5.98 5.21 15.92
CA MET A 90 5.20 6.28 15.29
C MET A 90 3.84 6.48 15.97
N GLY A 91 3.15 5.39 16.30
CA GLY A 91 1.88 5.44 17.04
C GLY A 91 2.04 6.08 18.42
N CYS A 92 3.04 5.63 19.20
CA CYS A 92 3.33 6.19 20.52
C CYS A 92 3.72 7.67 20.45
N ASP A 93 4.58 8.05 19.51
CA ASP A 93 4.98 9.44 19.27
C ASP A 93 3.77 10.34 18.98
N ARG A 94 2.79 9.86 18.20
CA ARG A 94 1.54 10.60 17.98
C ARG A 94 0.71 10.76 19.24
N LEU A 95 0.59 9.72 20.06
CA LEU A 95 -0.15 9.79 21.33
C LEU A 95 0.51 10.79 22.30
N LEU A 96 1.83 10.93 22.27
CA LEU A 96 2.53 11.94 23.07
C LEU A 96 2.20 13.38 22.61
N ARG A 97 1.89 13.58 21.32
CA ARG A 97 1.43 14.86 20.75
C ARG A 97 -0.07 15.11 20.89
N GLU A 98 -0.80 14.22 21.55
CA GLU A 98 -2.21 14.44 21.92
C GLU A 98 -2.38 15.27 23.19
N ASN A 99 -1.29 15.81 23.74
CA ASN A 99 -1.32 16.79 24.84
C ASN A 99 -1.97 18.12 24.42
N ASP A 100 -2.28 18.98 25.40
CA ASP A 100 -2.90 20.30 25.21
C ASP A 100 -1.98 21.33 24.51
N GLU A 101 -0.77 20.92 24.09
CA GLU A 101 0.16 21.80 23.40
C GLU A 101 -0.32 22.12 21.97
N GLU A 102 -0.12 23.37 21.56
CA GLU A 102 -0.61 23.87 20.28
C GLU A 102 0.31 23.48 19.13
N TRP A 103 0.17 22.23 18.68
CA TRP A 103 0.80 21.74 17.46
C TRP A 103 0.00 22.17 16.21
N ILE A 104 0.70 22.77 15.24
CA ILE A 104 0.11 23.22 13.97
C ILE A 104 -0.07 22.02 13.03
N TYR A 105 -1.32 21.61 12.82
CA TYR A 105 -1.69 20.57 11.86
C TYR A 105 -2.62 21.12 10.78
N PRO A 106 -2.57 20.60 9.54
CA PRO A 106 -3.64 20.85 8.59
C PRO A 106 -4.94 20.28 9.16
N THR A 107 -6.05 21.00 9.01
CA THR A 107 -7.36 20.56 9.53
C THR A 107 -8.29 20.19 8.40
N VAL A 108 -9.17 19.22 8.67
CA VAL A 108 -10.22 18.77 7.75
C VAL A 108 -11.58 18.81 8.44
N LEU A 109 -12.61 19.27 7.73
CA LEU A 109 -13.98 19.21 8.19
C LEU A 109 -14.52 17.81 7.91
N PHE A 110 -14.83 17.05 8.97
CA PHE A 110 -15.38 15.71 8.86
C PHE A 110 -16.58 15.58 9.81
N GLU A 111 -17.74 15.18 9.28
CA GLU A 111 -19.00 15.05 10.05
C GLU A 111 -19.33 16.31 10.88
N GLY A 112 -19.11 17.50 10.33
CA GLY A 112 -19.38 18.76 11.01
C GLY A 112 -18.41 19.12 12.14
N ARG A 113 -17.34 18.35 12.34
CA ARG A 113 -16.26 18.61 13.31
C ARG A 113 -14.95 18.92 12.58
N THR A 114 -14.18 19.87 13.12
CA THR A 114 -12.83 20.18 12.63
C THR A 114 -11.83 19.24 13.29
N LEU A 115 -11.16 18.40 12.51
CA LEU A 115 -10.19 17.42 12.99
C LEU A 115 -8.79 17.70 12.42
N LYS A 116 -7.74 17.42 13.21
CA LYS A 116 -6.34 17.49 12.80
C LYS A 116 -6.03 16.34 11.82
N TYR A 117 -5.49 16.64 10.64
CA TYR A 117 -5.19 15.67 9.60
C TYR A 117 -3.71 15.26 9.64
N ASP A 118 -3.46 13.97 9.86
CA ASP A 118 -2.10 13.41 9.92
C ASP A 118 -2.15 11.92 9.50
N PRO A 119 -1.88 11.58 8.23
CA PRO A 119 -1.89 10.19 7.75
C PRO A 119 -0.57 9.46 8.03
N ALA A 120 -0.62 8.18 8.41
CA ALA A 120 0.57 7.37 8.71
C ALA A 120 1.52 7.20 7.52
N CYS A 121 0.93 6.98 6.34
CA CYS A 121 1.66 7.08 5.09
C CYS A 121 1.14 8.29 4.32
N MET A 122 2.05 9.15 3.89
CA MET A 122 1.81 9.97 2.72
C MET A 122 1.74 9.01 1.55
N HIS A 123 0.54 8.50 1.21
CA HIS A 123 0.39 7.88 -0.10
C HIS A 123 0.88 8.92 -1.10
N LYS A 124 1.82 8.55 -1.98
CA LYS A 124 2.04 9.30 -3.23
C LYS A 124 0.80 9.12 -4.10
N SER A 125 -0.40 9.42 -3.58
CA SER A 125 -1.56 9.60 -4.42
C SER A 125 -1.20 10.79 -5.26
N LYS A 126 -1.00 10.54 -6.55
CA LYS A 126 -1.06 11.56 -7.58
C LYS A 126 -2.12 12.57 -7.14
N ARG A 127 -1.68 13.83 -6.94
CA ARG A 127 -2.49 15.04 -6.81
C ARG A 127 -3.95 14.72 -7.12
N PHE A 128 -4.83 14.86 -6.12
CA PHE A 128 -6.23 15.12 -6.39
C PHE A 128 -6.26 16.34 -7.32
N LYS A 129 -6.34 16.09 -8.64
CA LYS A 129 -6.66 17.12 -9.61
C LYS A 129 -8.13 17.44 -9.35
N GLN A 130 -8.35 18.61 -8.78
CA GLN A 130 -9.59 19.35 -8.94
C GLN A 130 -9.86 19.60 -10.42
#